data_AF-A0A1K1PNJ6-F1
#
_entry.id   AF-A0A1K1PNJ6-F1
#
_cell.length_a   1.000
_cell.length_b   1.000
_cell.length_c   1.000
_cell.angle_alpha   90.00
_cell.angle_beta   90.00
_cell.angle_gamma   90.00
#
_symmetry.space_group_name_H-M   'P 1'
#
loop_
_entity.id
_entity.type
_entity.pdbx_description
1 polymer ?
#
loop_
_entity_poly.entity_id
_entity_poly.type
_entity_poly.pdbx_seq_one_letter_code
_entity_poly.pdbx_strand_id
1 'polypeptide(L)' 'MPAKSQAQQRAAGAALSAKRGDTKMKDLKPPAKSMAKSMSEKELERMASTPVRGKPRHKHDA' A
#
# COMPACT_ATOMS: atom_id res chain seq x y z
N MET A 1 -3.41 2.92 10.65
CA MET A 1 -4.77 2.89 10.07
C MET A 1 -4.89 1.71 9.09
N PRO A 2 -6.01 0.98 9.02
CA PRO A 2 -6.20 -0.10 8.05
C PRO A 2 -6.45 0.43 6.62
N ALA A 3 -6.08 -0.34 5.59
CA ALA A 3 -6.36 0.03 4.20
C ALA A 3 -7.88 -0.04 3.90
N LYS A 4 -8.44 1.05 3.34
CA LYS A 4 -9.89 1.18 3.08
C LYS A 4 -10.35 0.54 1.76
N SER A 5 -9.43 0.18 0.88
CA SER A 5 -9.73 -0.46 -0.41
C SER A 5 -8.63 -1.44 -0.81
N GLN A 6 -8.96 -2.37 -1.71
CA GLN A 6 -8.00 -3.33 -2.24
C GLN A 6 -6.84 -2.65 -2.98
N ALA A 7 -7.13 -1.57 -3.71
CA ALA A 7 -6.10 -0.78 -4.40
C ALA A 7 -5.06 -0.20 -3.42
N GLN A 8 -5.50 0.29 -2.26
CA GLN A 8 -4.60 0.81 -1.25
C GLN A 8 -3.77 -0.26 -0.56
N GLN A 9 -4.35 -1.43 -0.29
CA GLN A 9 -3.61 -2.54 0.27
C GLN A 9 -2.47 -3.00 -0.66
N ARG A 10 -2.77 -3.09 -1.97
CA ARG A 10 -1.75 -3.41 -2.98
C ARG A 10 -0.67 -2.34 -3.08
N ALA A 11 -1.07 -1.07 -3.03
CA ALA A 11 -0.12 0.05 -3.02
C ALA A 11 0.77 0.03 -1.77
N ALA A 12 0.21 -0.31 -0.60
CA ALA A 12 0.96 -0.48 0.65
C ALA A 12 2.00 -1.60 0.55
N GLY A 13 1.63 -2.75 -0.03
CA GLY A 13 2.55 -3.87 -0.23
C GLY A 13 3.71 -3.52 -1.17
N ALA A 14 3.42 -2.85 -2.30
CA ALA A 14 4.46 -2.41 -3.23
C ALA A 14 5.39 -1.36 -2.59
N ALA A 15 4.82 -0.41 -1.84
CA ALA A 15 5.58 0.57 -1.09
C ALA A 15 6.46 -0.05 0.01
N LEU A 16 5.96 -1.09 0.71
CA LEU A 16 6.71 -1.84 1.72
C LEU A 16 7.94 -2.52 1.10
N SER A 17 7.75 -3.21 -0.03
CA SER A 17 8.83 -3.86 -0.78
C SER A 17 9.90 -2.84 -1.21
N ALA A 18 9.51 -1.63 -1.62
CA ALA A 18 10.48 -0.60 -1.94
C ALA A 18 11.20 -0.02 -0.71
N LYS A 19 10.54 0.04 0.44
CA LYS A 19 11.20 0.43 1.70
C LYS A 19 12.23 -0.58 2.18
N ARG A 20 11.97 -1.87 1.95
CA ARG A 20 12.90 -2.98 2.25
C ARG A 20 14.04 -3.10 1.25
N GLY A 21 13.96 -2.41 0.11
CA GLY A 21 15.00 -2.40 -0.93
C GLY A 21 14.80 -3.45 -2.02
N ASP A 22 13.76 -4.29 -1.94
CA ASP A 22 13.48 -5.34 -2.91
C ASP A 22 12.96 -4.79 -4.26
N THR A 23 12.26 -3.65 -4.22
CA THR A 23 11.71 -2.99 -5.41
C THR A 23 12.25 -1.56 -5.55
N LYS A 24 12.63 -1.13 -6.76
CA LYS A 24 13.10 0.25 -6.96
C LYS A 24 11.93 1.23 -6.87
N MET A 25 12.10 2.35 -6.15
CA MET A 25 11.06 3.37 -6.02
C MET A 25 10.55 3.91 -7.35
N LYS A 26 11.38 3.94 -8.40
CA LYS A 26 11.00 4.41 -9.74
C LYS A 26 9.97 3.51 -10.44
N ASP A 27 9.96 2.21 -10.11
CA ASP A 27 9.10 1.20 -10.73
C ASP A 27 7.71 1.13 -10.04
N LEU A 28 7.55 1.82 -8.91
CA LEU A 28 6.29 1.91 -8.20
C LEU A 28 5.25 2.78 -8.93
N LYS A 29 3.98 2.37 -8.81
CA LYS A 29 2.83 3.20 -9.19
C LYS A 29 2.76 4.48 -8.34
N PRO A 30 2.20 5.60 -8.85
CA PRO A 30 2.16 6.87 -8.12
C PRO A 30 1.63 6.78 -6.68
N PRO A 31 0.55 6.03 -6.38
CA PRO A 31 0.07 5.88 -5.00
C PRO A 31 1.09 5.18 -4.09
N ALA A 32 1.75 4.13 -4.59
CA ALA A 32 2.78 3.40 -3.85
C ALA A 32 4.03 4.27 -3.62
N LYS A 33 4.41 5.11 -4.59
CA LYS A 33 5.50 6.10 -4.42
C LYS A 33 5.20 7.06 -3.27
N SER A 34 4.00 7.63 -3.24
CA SER A 34 3.60 8.54 -2.15
C SER A 34 3.58 7.83 -0.81
N MET A 35 3.05 6.60 -0.75
CA MET A 35 3.03 5.80 0.48
C MET A 35 4.45 5.45 0.97
N ALA A 36 5.35 5.04 0.07
CA ALA A 36 6.74 4.72 0.42
C ALA A 36 7.51 5.93 0.98
N LYS A 37 7.21 7.13 0.48
CA LYS A 37 7.83 8.38 0.93
C LYS A 37 7.27 8.89 2.26
N SER A 38 5.95 8.77 2.47
CA SER A 38 5.26 9.44 3.58
C SER A 38 4.94 8.54 4.76
N MET A 39 5.01 7.22 4.63
CA MET A 39 4.68 6.29 5.72
C MET A 39 5.89 5.49 6.21
N SER A 40 5.87 5.09 7.47
CA SER A 40 6.85 4.16 8.05
C SER A 40 6.68 2.73 7.52
N GLU A 41 7.73 1.91 7.64
CA GLU A 41 7.67 0.49 7.23
C GLU A 41 6.55 -0.26 7.97
N LYS A 42 6.46 -0.06 9.29
CA LYS A 42 5.42 -0.66 10.15
C LYS A 42 4.00 -0.25 9.73
N GLU A 43 3.79 0.98 9.30
CA GLU A 43 2.49 1.42 8.83
C GLU A 43 2.11 0.80 7.47
N LEU A 44 3.08 0.68 6.56
CA LEU A 44 2.88 0.01 5.27
C LEU A 44 2.57 -1.48 5.46
N GLU A 45 3.28 -2.15 6.36
CA GLU A 45 3.03 -3.54 6.75
C GLU A 45 1.63 -3.72 7.32
N ARG A 46 1.23 -2.88 8.29
CA ARG A 46 -0.14 -2.92 8.84
C ARG A 46 -1.20 -2.72 7.76
N MET A 47 -0.99 -1.83 6.79
CA MET A 47 -1.92 -1.61 5.69
C MET A 47 -1.96 -2.79 4.71
N ALA A 48 -0.79 -3.37 4.37
CA ALA A 48 -0.65 -4.50 3.46
C ALA A 48 -1.25 -5.79 4.03
N SER A 49 -1.11 -6.02 5.34
CA SER A 49 -1.58 -7.22 6.05
C SER A 49 -3.08 -7.22 6.37
N THR A 50 -3.81 -6.15 6.05
CA THR A 50 -5.26 -6.13 6.31
C THR A 50 -6.03 -7.11 5.41
N PRO A 51 -7.11 -7.77 5.88
CA PRO A 51 -7.87 -8.70 5.03
C PRO A 51 -8.43 -8.02 3.76
N VAL A 52 -8.35 -8.71 2.62
CA VAL A 52 -8.86 -8.22 1.32
C VAL A 52 -10.39 -8.38 1.22
N ARG A 53 -10.94 -9.39 1.90
CA ARG A 53 -12.34 -9.81 1.79
C ARG A 53 -13.28 -8.72 2.33
N GLY A 54 -14.32 -8.41 1.56
CA GLY A 54 -15.33 -7.40 1.92
C GLY A 54 -14.91 -5.94 1.65
N LYS A 55 -13.73 -5.69 1.07
CA LYS A 55 -13.31 -4.33 0.70
C LYS A 55 -13.66 -3.99 -0.75
N PRO A 56 -14.11 -2.76 -1.03
CA PRO A 56 -14.30 -2.27 -2.38
C PRO A 56 -12.95 -2.20 -3.12
N ARG A 57 -12.99 -2.31 -4.46
CA ARG A 57 -11.79 -2.30 -5.30
C ARG A 57 -11.08 -0.95 -5.19
N HIS A 58 -11.84 0.14 -5.28
CA HIS A 58 -11.40 1.51 -5.04
C HIS A 58 -12.14 2.14 -3.87
N LYS A 59 -11.54 3.17 -3.24
CA LYS A 59 -12.18 3.93 -2.16
C LYS A 59 -13.50 4.59 -2.56
N HIS A 60 -13.69 4.85 -3.86
CA HIS A 60 -14.90 5.47 -4.40
C HIS A 60 -16.00 4.45 -4.75
N ASP A 61 -15.70 3.14 -4.70
CA ASP A 61 -16.71 2.09 -4.90
C ASP A 61 -17.36 1.65 -3.57
N ALA A 62 -17.14 2.43 -2.51
CA ALA A 62 -17.55 2.17 -1.12
C ALA A 62 -18.82 2.93 -0.75
#